data_AF-A0AAU9XZI1-F1
#
_entry.id   AF-A0AAU9XZI1-F1
#
_cell.length_a   1.000
_cell.length_b   1.000
_cell.length_c   1.000
_cell.angle_alpha   90.00
_cell.angle_beta   90.00
_cell.angle_gamma   90.00
#
_symmetry.space_group_name_H-M   'P 1'
#
loop_
_entity.id
_entity.type
_entity.pdbx_description
1 polymer ?
#
loop_
_entity_poly.entity_id
_entity_poly.type
_entity_poly.pdbx_seq_one_letter_code
_entity_poly.pdbx_strand_id
1 'polypeptide(L)'
;NVADELISVELSRHVTDIMSCLQRSTGQNDVIQFRLDWLYNAVVRYCDNIPSGEAVLALIQEAKELLRENENGSCSENVAFQAEVATTGERGRPRIIIAKDQLEFLLDLGFKSGEIASLLGVSESTVKRRIREYETFVRQRYSNITDETLDGLVEELMREFPNCGYKRMTGLLLNSGHRIQQNRIRECMRRVTPKGVLLRVLELRTVRRRRYQVSGPLALWHIDGNHKLIR
;
A
#
# COMPACT_ATOMS: atom_id res chain seq x y z
N ASN A 1 -2.84 10.09 -28.77
CA ASN A 1 -2.23 10.68 -27.55
C ASN A 1 -1.29 9.62 -26.98
N VAL A 2 0.01 9.91 -26.83
CA VAL A 2 1.05 8.88 -26.56
C VAL A 2 0.75 8.07 -25.28
N ALA A 3 0.22 8.73 -24.24
CA ALA A 3 -0.16 8.06 -23.00
C ALA A 3 -1.31 7.05 -23.19
N ASP A 4 -2.27 7.36 -24.07
CA ASP A 4 -3.43 6.50 -24.33
C ASP A 4 -3.03 5.23 -25.08
N GLU A 5 -2.07 5.36 -26.00
CA GLU A 5 -1.49 4.24 -26.72
C GLU A 5 -0.72 3.31 -25.76
N LEU A 6 0.09 3.88 -24.85
CA LEU A 6 0.79 3.11 -23.83
C LEU A 6 -0.16 2.38 -22.87
N ILE A 7 -1.24 3.05 -22.42
CA ILE A 7 -2.26 2.44 -21.56
C ILE A 7 -2.90 1.25 -22.28
N SER A 8 -3.26 1.41 -23.56
CA SER A 8 -3.83 0.33 -24.36
C SER A 8 -2.87 -0.85 -24.51
N VAL A 9 -1.61 -0.60 -24.84
CA VAL A 9 -0.57 -1.63 -24.98
C VAL A 9 -0.37 -2.42 -23.68
N GLU A 10 -0.29 -1.74 -22.54
CA GLU A 10 -0.11 -2.43 -21.26
C GLU A 10 -1.37 -3.20 -20.82
N LEU A 11 -2.56 -2.65 -21.03
CA LEU A 11 -3.82 -3.37 -20.78
C LEU A 11 -3.91 -4.63 -21.63
N SER A 12 -3.66 -4.54 -22.94
CA SER A 12 -3.65 -5.69 -23.86
C SER A 12 -2.65 -6.75 -23.41
N ARG A 13 -1.49 -6.33 -22.90
CA ARG A 13 -0.48 -7.27 -22.37
C ARG A 13 -0.97 -8.00 -21.13
N HIS A 14 -1.58 -7.30 -20.17
CA HIS A 14 -2.16 -7.94 -18.97
C HIS A 14 -3.24 -8.94 -19.32
N VAL A 15 -4.15 -8.57 -20.23
CA VAL A 15 -5.21 -9.46 -20.73
C VAL A 15 -4.61 -10.69 -21.42
N THR A 16 -3.61 -10.50 -22.29
CA THR A 16 -2.94 -11.61 -22.98
C THR A 16 -2.25 -12.57 -22.00
N ASP A 17 -1.60 -12.04 -20.94
CA ASP A 17 -0.97 -12.88 -19.93
C ASP A 17 -2.02 -13.64 -19.10
N ILE A 18 -3.16 -13.03 -18.75
CA ILE A 18 -4.29 -13.70 -18.10
C ILE A 18 -4.85 -14.82 -19.01
N MET A 19 -5.07 -14.54 -20.29
CA MET A 19 -5.51 -15.55 -21.28
C MET A 19 -4.53 -16.71 -21.39
N SER A 20 -3.23 -16.42 -21.42
CA SER A 20 -2.19 -17.45 -21.47
C SER A 20 -2.16 -18.33 -20.21
N CYS A 21 -2.50 -17.76 -19.05
CA CYS A 21 -2.64 -18.50 -17.80
C CYS A 21 -3.88 -19.41 -17.82
N LEU A 22 -5.01 -18.93 -18.34
CA LEU A 22 -6.24 -19.71 -18.50
C LEU A 22 -6.04 -20.91 -19.43
N GLN A 23 -5.39 -20.70 -20.58
CA GLN A 23 -5.13 -21.75 -21.57
C GLN A 23 -4.19 -22.86 -21.08
N ARG A 24 -3.40 -22.60 -20.04
CA ARG A 24 -2.44 -23.57 -19.48
C ARG A 24 -3.06 -24.58 -18.51
N SER A 25 -4.35 -24.44 -18.15
CA SER A 25 -5.13 -25.37 -17.30
C SER A 25 -4.42 -25.94 -16.07
N THR A 26 -3.54 -25.17 -15.45
CA THR A 26 -2.97 -25.51 -14.14
C THR A 26 -3.86 -24.88 -13.08
N GLY A 27 -4.32 -25.63 -12.07
CA GLY A 27 -5.21 -25.17 -10.98
C GLY A 27 -4.75 -23.94 -10.20
N GLN A 28 -4.71 -22.79 -10.87
CA GLN A 28 -4.27 -21.47 -10.45
C GLN A 28 -5.45 -20.49 -10.55
N ASN A 29 -6.69 -20.99 -10.39
CA ASN A 29 -7.90 -20.17 -10.49
C ASN A 29 -7.83 -18.98 -9.53
N ASP A 30 -7.39 -19.19 -8.28
CA ASP A 30 -7.15 -18.14 -7.29
C ASP A 30 -6.21 -17.02 -7.79
N VAL A 31 -5.14 -17.39 -8.51
CA VAL A 31 -4.16 -16.43 -9.04
C VAL A 31 -4.77 -15.64 -10.20
N ILE A 32 -5.53 -16.31 -11.05
CA ILE A 32 -6.22 -15.70 -12.19
C ILE A 32 -7.29 -14.74 -11.68
N GLN A 33 -8.10 -15.16 -10.70
CA GLN A 33 -9.09 -14.33 -10.04
C GLN A 33 -8.46 -13.11 -9.36
N PHE A 34 -7.40 -13.30 -8.59
CA PHE A 34 -6.69 -12.19 -7.95
C PHE A 34 -6.22 -11.15 -8.99
N ARG A 35 -5.68 -11.62 -10.12
CA ARG A 35 -5.22 -10.73 -11.20
C ARG A 35 -6.37 -10.03 -11.91
N LEU A 36 -7.48 -10.74 -12.12
CA LEU A 36 -8.68 -10.18 -12.74
C LEU A 36 -9.34 -9.14 -11.83
N ASP A 37 -9.42 -9.42 -10.52
CA ASP A 37 -9.88 -8.48 -9.51
C ASP A 37 -8.99 -7.24 -9.43
N TRP A 38 -7.68 -7.43 -9.48
CA TRP A 38 -6.74 -6.32 -9.53
C TRP A 38 -6.96 -5.45 -10.79
N LEU A 39 -7.11 -6.07 -11.95
CA LEU A 39 -7.33 -5.40 -13.23
C LEU A 39 -8.67 -4.65 -13.22
N TYR A 40 -9.74 -5.30 -12.78
CA TYR A 40 -11.07 -4.69 -12.60
C TYR A 40 -10.99 -3.46 -11.69
N ASN A 41 -10.36 -3.59 -10.52
CA ASN A 41 -10.19 -2.47 -9.58
C ASN A 41 -9.37 -1.31 -10.16
N ALA A 42 -8.43 -1.58 -11.07
CA ALA A 42 -7.69 -0.55 -11.78
C ALA A 42 -8.57 0.14 -12.83
N VAL A 43 -9.30 -0.63 -13.65
CA VAL A 43 -10.15 -0.10 -14.72
C VAL A 43 -11.32 0.70 -14.16
N VAL A 44 -12.02 0.22 -13.13
CA VAL A 44 -13.09 0.97 -12.44
C VAL A 44 -12.61 2.34 -11.98
N ARG A 45 -11.41 2.41 -11.38
CA ARG A 45 -10.89 3.65 -10.79
C ARG A 45 -10.41 4.67 -11.81
N TYR A 46 -10.02 4.24 -13.00
CA TYR A 46 -9.44 5.11 -14.03
C TYR A 46 -10.21 5.02 -15.36
N CYS A 47 -11.50 4.66 -15.31
CA CYS A 47 -12.35 4.44 -16.48
C CYS A 47 -12.27 5.64 -17.45
N ASP A 48 -12.43 6.86 -16.94
CA ASP A 48 -12.40 8.10 -17.70
C ASP A 48 -11.03 8.40 -18.35
N ASN A 49 -9.97 7.75 -17.87
CA ASN A 49 -8.61 7.92 -18.36
C ASN A 49 -8.14 6.77 -19.26
N ILE A 50 -8.99 5.76 -19.48
CA ILE A 50 -8.73 4.61 -20.33
C ILE A 50 -9.47 4.81 -21.67
N PRO A 51 -8.81 4.62 -22.81
CA PRO A 51 -9.49 4.63 -24.11
C PRO A 51 -10.56 3.54 -24.15
N SER A 52 -11.80 3.91 -24.44
CA SER A 52 -12.96 3.00 -24.41
C SER A 52 -13.15 2.31 -23.04
N GLY A 53 -12.87 3.03 -21.95
CA GLY A 53 -12.90 2.50 -20.58
C GLY A 53 -14.17 1.77 -20.21
N GLU A 54 -15.35 2.27 -20.60
CA GLU A 54 -16.63 1.62 -20.29
C GLU A 54 -16.77 0.24 -20.96
N ALA A 55 -16.31 0.12 -22.22
CA ALA A 55 -16.32 -1.16 -22.93
C ALA A 55 -15.32 -2.15 -22.30
N VAL A 56 -14.14 -1.67 -21.91
CA VAL A 56 -13.13 -2.47 -21.21
C VAL A 56 -13.67 -2.94 -19.85
N LEU A 57 -14.36 -2.06 -19.13
CA LEU A 57 -14.98 -2.38 -17.84
C LEU A 57 -16.04 -3.48 -17.98
N ALA A 58 -16.95 -3.34 -18.95
CA ALA A 58 -18.00 -4.33 -19.22
C ALA A 58 -17.43 -5.72 -19.52
N LEU A 59 -16.38 -5.78 -20.36
CA LEU A 59 -15.72 -7.03 -20.72
C LEU A 59 -15.01 -7.70 -19.54
N ILE A 60 -14.37 -6.91 -18.67
CA ILE A 60 -13.72 -7.46 -17.46
C ILE A 60 -14.76 -7.95 -16.46
N GLN A 61 -15.89 -7.24 -16.34
CA GLN A 61 -16.99 -7.65 -15.48
C GLN A 61 -17.60 -8.97 -15.95
N GLU A 62 -17.88 -9.11 -17.24
CA GLU A 62 -18.36 -10.35 -17.85
C GLU A 62 -17.37 -11.51 -17.61
N ALA A 63 -16.07 -11.29 -17.81
CA ALA A 63 -15.03 -12.28 -17.53
C ALA A 63 -15.00 -12.69 -16.04
N LYS A 64 -15.30 -11.76 -15.12
CA LYS A 64 -15.36 -12.04 -13.68
C LYS A 64 -16.58 -12.89 -13.32
N GLU A 65 -17.72 -12.60 -13.92
CA GLU A 65 -18.96 -13.35 -13.71
C GLU A 65 -18.80 -14.81 -14.20
N LEU A 66 -18.24 -15.00 -15.40
CA LEU A 66 -17.96 -16.33 -15.96
C LEU A 66 -16.98 -17.17 -15.11
N LEU A 67 -16.02 -16.53 -14.42
CA LEU A 67 -15.10 -17.23 -13.52
C LEU A 67 -15.73 -17.55 -12.15
N ARG A 68 -16.67 -16.74 -11.66
CA ARG A 68 -17.39 -17.01 -10.41
C ARG A 68 -18.38 -18.17 -10.55
N GLU A 69 -19.04 -18.31 -11.69
CA GLU A 69 -19.97 -19.41 -11.96
C GLU A 69 -19.26 -20.79 -11.98
N ASN A 70 -17.96 -20.81 -12.28
CA ASN A 70 -17.13 -22.02 -12.30
C ASN A 70 -16.58 -22.44 -10.92
N GLU A 71 -16.77 -21.63 -9.87
CA GLU A 71 -16.20 -21.84 -8.52
C GLU A 71 -17.25 -22.13 -7.44
N ASN A 72 -18.44 -22.60 -7.80
CA ASN A 72 -19.42 -23.09 -6.82
C ASN A 72 -18.92 -24.41 -6.18
N GLY A 73 -17.97 -24.27 -5.25
CA GLY A 73 -17.19 -25.31 -4.61
C GLY A 73 -16.44 -24.79 -3.37
N SER A 74 -17.21 -24.42 -2.35
CA SER A 74 -16.88 -24.47 -0.90
C SER A 74 -16.13 -23.33 -0.18
N CYS A 75 -16.44 -23.30 1.13
CA CYS A 75 -15.81 -22.65 2.29
C CYS A 75 -16.16 -21.18 2.54
N SER A 76 -16.88 -20.84 3.62
CA SER A 76 -16.73 -21.09 5.07
C SER A 76 -16.48 -19.72 5.73
N GLU A 77 -17.50 -19.25 6.42
CA GLU A 77 -17.48 -18.00 7.18
C GLU A 77 -16.57 -18.15 8.41
N ASN A 78 -15.49 -17.38 8.47
CA ASN A 78 -14.70 -17.21 9.69
C ASN A 78 -15.41 -16.19 10.58
N VAL A 79 -16.18 -16.68 11.56
CA VAL A 79 -16.70 -15.87 12.67
C VAL A 79 -15.66 -15.88 13.79
N ALA A 80 -15.03 -14.74 14.04
CA ALA A 80 -14.09 -14.56 15.15
C ALA A 80 -14.86 -14.49 16.48
N PHE A 81 -14.47 -15.34 17.44
CA PHE A 81 -14.97 -15.28 18.81
C PHE A 81 -14.35 -14.09 19.57
N GLN A 82 -15.17 -13.37 20.32
CA GLN A 82 -14.75 -12.30 21.25
C GLN A 82 -14.80 -12.83 22.69
N ALA A 83 -13.80 -12.50 23.51
CA ALA A 83 -13.72 -12.92 24.91
C ALA A 83 -14.35 -11.87 25.86
N GLU A 84 -15.01 -12.34 26.92
CA GLU A 84 -15.52 -11.51 28.00
C GLU A 84 -14.40 -11.04 28.95
N VAL A 85 -14.56 -9.82 29.48
CA VAL A 85 -13.62 -9.18 30.41
C VAL A 85 -14.28 -9.04 31.77
N ALA A 86 -13.68 -9.66 32.80
CA ALA A 86 -14.08 -9.51 34.19
C ALA A 86 -13.31 -8.37 34.88
N THR A 87 -14.03 -7.57 35.67
CA THR A 87 -13.48 -6.47 36.47
C THR A 87 -13.14 -6.93 37.89
N THR A 88 -11.85 -6.87 38.23
CA THR A 88 -11.32 -7.10 39.58
C THR A 88 -11.24 -5.74 40.31
N GLY A 89 -12.24 -5.39 41.11
CA GLY A 89 -12.19 -4.18 41.93
C GLY A 89 -11.08 -4.27 42.98
N GLU A 90 -10.04 -3.41 42.86
CA GLU A 90 -9.22 -2.77 43.91
C GLU A 90 -7.83 -2.31 43.36
N ARG A 91 -7.13 -1.44 44.12
CA ARG A 91 -6.16 -0.40 43.68
C ARG A 91 -4.85 -0.88 43.01
N GLY A 92 -4.41 -0.14 41.98
CA GLY A 92 -3.59 -0.65 40.87
C GLY A 92 -2.06 -0.45 40.87
N ARG A 93 -1.45 -0.96 39.79
CA ARG A 93 0.00 -1.02 39.48
C ARG A 93 0.69 0.35 39.51
N PRO A 94 1.93 0.44 40.07
CA PRO A 94 2.71 1.68 40.06
C PRO A 94 2.85 2.33 38.68
N ARG A 95 2.79 3.66 38.65
CA ARG A 95 2.79 4.45 37.42
C ARG A 95 4.20 4.45 36.78
N ILE A 96 4.38 3.78 35.64
CA ILE A 96 5.64 3.79 34.89
C ILE A 96 5.88 5.20 34.33
N ILE A 97 6.91 5.89 34.81
CA ILE A 97 7.30 7.26 34.38
C ILE A 97 8.08 7.17 33.07
N ILE A 98 7.60 7.88 32.05
CA ILE A 98 8.32 8.09 30.80
C ILE A 98 8.54 9.60 30.70
N ALA A 99 9.79 10.04 30.56
CA ALA A 99 10.10 11.46 30.49
C ALA A 99 9.48 12.09 29.23
N LYS A 100 9.08 13.36 29.35
CA LYS A 100 8.50 14.14 28.26
C LYS A 100 9.48 14.19 27.08
N ASP A 101 10.69 14.67 27.31
CA ASP A 101 11.71 14.85 26.27
C ASP A 101 12.08 13.54 25.56
N GLN A 102 12.03 12.42 26.29
CA GLN A 102 12.27 11.09 25.72
C GLN A 102 11.17 10.69 24.73
N LEU A 103 9.90 10.98 25.05
CA LEU A 103 8.80 10.77 24.10
C LEU A 103 8.86 11.78 22.94
N GLU A 104 9.30 13.02 23.15
CA GLU A 104 9.49 14.04 22.09
C GLU A 104 10.50 13.54 21.08
N PHE A 105 11.67 13.14 21.56
CA PHE A 105 12.74 12.63 20.74
C PHE A 105 12.31 11.42 19.89
N LEU A 106 11.65 10.43 20.49
CA LEU A 106 11.21 9.22 19.78
C LEU A 106 10.10 9.50 18.76
N LEU A 107 9.19 10.44 19.05
CA LEU A 107 8.14 10.82 18.11
C LEU A 107 8.68 11.66 16.95
N ASP A 108 9.65 12.53 17.20
CA ASP A 108 10.35 13.34 16.19
C ASP A 108 11.15 12.44 15.24
N LEU A 109 11.78 11.38 15.76
CA LEU A 109 12.41 10.32 14.94
C LEU A 109 11.41 9.47 14.12
N GLY A 110 10.11 9.64 14.36
CA GLY A 110 9.05 9.01 13.56
C GLY A 110 8.56 7.64 14.06
N PHE A 111 9.01 7.19 15.24
CA PHE A 111 8.53 5.92 15.81
C PHE A 111 7.02 5.96 16.11
N LYS A 112 6.35 4.84 15.88
CA LYS A 112 4.94 4.60 16.25
C LYS A 112 4.84 4.24 17.73
N SER A 113 3.65 4.41 18.31
CA SER A 113 3.39 4.06 19.71
C SER A 113 3.77 2.63 20.06
N GLY A 114 3.50 1.66 19.17
CA GLY A 114 3.91 0.27 19.36
C GLY A 114 5.44 0.07 19.32
N GLU A 115 6.13 0.77 18.42
CA GLU A 115 7.59 0.70 18.31
C GLU A 115 8.27 1.34 19.54
N ILE A 116 7.75 2.49 20.00
CA ILE A 116 8.16 3.15 21.24
C ILE A 116 7.93 2.23 22.43
N ALA A 117 6.80 1.53 22.47
CA ALA A 117 6.47 0.60 23.54
C ALA A 117 7.48 -0.56 23.59
N SER A 118 7.82 -1.14 22.44
CA SER A 118 8.87 -2.15 22.32
C SER A 118 10.24 -1.62 22.74
N LEU A 119 10.60 -0.39 22.33
CA LEU A 119 11.89 0.23 22.66
C LEU A 119 12.03 0.51 24.17
N LEU A 120 10.94 0.93 24.81
CA LEU A 120 10.92 1.29 26.23
C LEU A 120 10.53 0.13 27.16
N GLY A 121 10.22 -1.05 26.62
CA GLY A 121 9.79 -2.21 27.41
C GLY A 121 8.47 -2.00 28.15
N VAL A 122 7.55 -1.21 27.60
CA VAL A 122 6.26 -0.88 28.21
C VAL A 122 5.09 -1.30 27.32
N SER A 123 3.87 -1.29 27.84
CA SER A 123 2.69 -1.50 27.01
C SER A 123 2.41 -0.30 26.11
N GLU A 124 1.86 -0.55 24.91
CA GLU A 124 1.44 0.52 23.99
C GLU A 124 0.43 1.47 24.66
N SER A 125 -0.48 0.92 25.48
CA SER A 125 -1.43 1.69 26.28
C SER A 125 -0.74 2.67 27.23
N THR A 126 0.43 2.33 27.77
CA THR A 126 1.20 3.23 28.63
C THR A 126 1.76 4.39 27.82
N VAL A 127 2.32 4.14 26.65
CA VAL A 127 2.82 5.20 25.74
C VAL A 127 1.68 6.12 25.31
N LYS A 128 0.56 5.56 24.84
CA LYS A 128 -0.64 6.33 24.44
C LYS A 128 -1.24 7.15 25.58
N ARG A 129 -1.19 6.64 26.82
CA ARG A 129 -1.61 7.39 28.00
C ARG A 129 -0.66 8.56 28.28
N ARG A 130 0.65 8.33 28.27
CA ARG A 130 1.65 9.39 28.49
C ARG A 130 1.58 10.50 27.43
N ILE A 131 1.41 10.14 26.15
CA ILE A 131 1.22 11.11 25.07
C ILE A 131 0.00 12.01 25.33
N ARG A 132 -1.11 11.43 25.83
CA ARG A 132 -2.32 12.19 26.18
C ARG A 132 -2.11 13.10 27.40
N GLU A 133 -1.42 12.61 28.43
CA GLU A 133 -1.10 13.40 29.63
C GLU A 133 -0.21 14.61 29.34
N TYR A 134 0.66 14.51 28.33
CA TYR A 134 1.60 15.57 27.97
C TYR A 134 1.08 16.52 26.89
N GLU A 135 -0.25 16.73 26.78
CA GLU A 135 -1.07 17.56 25.86
C GLU A 135 -0.38 18.55 24.88
N THR A 136 0.78 19.12 25.19
CA THR A 136 1.69 19.87 24.33
C THR A 136 2.34 19.09 23.18
N PHE A 137 2.14 17.77 23.08
CA PHE A 137 2.71 16.92 22.03
C PHE A 137 1.94 16.85 20.73
N VAL A 138 0.79 17.52 20.65
CA VAL A 138 0.09 17.69 19.38
C VAL A 138 0.83 18.76 18.55
N ARG A 139 2.16 18.62 18.39
CA ARG A 139 2.79 19.11 17.17
C ARG A 139 1.98 18.48 16.04
N GLN A 140 1.55 19.30 15.09
CA GLN A 140 0.85 18.82 13.91
C GLN A 140 1.75 17.78 13.22
N ARG A 141 1.51 16.50 13.52
CA ARG A 141 2.29 15.37 13.00
C ARG A 141 2.24 15.35 11.48
N TYR A 142 1.23 16.01 10.91
CA TYR A 142 1.10 16.28 9.50
C TYR A 142 0.93 17.78 9.30
N SER A 143 1.57 18.33 8.27
CA SER A 143 1.43 19.72 7.86
C SER A 143 -0.04 20.03 7.52
N ASN A 144 -0.56 21.13 8.06
CA ASN A 144 -1.87 21.64 7.72
C ASN A 144 -1.84 22.41 6.39
N ILE A 145 -1.69 21.67 5.29
CA ILE A 145 -1.74 22.21 3.92
C ILE A 145 -3.06 21.83 3.26
N THR A 146 -3.57 22.71 2.39
CA THR A 146 -4.78 22.41 1.59
C THR A 146 -4.45 21.43 0.46
N ASP A 147 -5.49 20.79 -0.07
CA ASP A 147 -5.35 19.83 -1.15
C ASP A 147 -4.92 20.49 -2.47
N GLU A 148 -5.26 21.76 -2.68
CA GLU A 148 -4.85 22.55 -3.86
C GLU A 148 -3.37 22.93 -3.78
N THR A 149 -2.90 23.34 -2.60
CA THR A 149 -1.48 23.65 -2.37
C THR A 149 -0.63 22.38 -2.54
N LEU A 150 -1.14 21.25 -2.04
CA LEU A 150 -0.49 19.96 -2.20
C LEU A 150 -0.40 19.54 -3.67
N ASP A 151 -1.46 19.76 -4.46
CA ASP A 151 -1.45 19.45 -5.89
C ASP A 151 -0.37 20.22 -6.63
N GLY A 152 -0.23 21.53 -6.38
CA GLY A 152 0.81 22.35 -6.99
C GLY A 152 2.23 21.88 -6.65
N LEU A 153 2.48 21.54 -5.39
CA LEU A 153 3.78 21.00 -4.94
C LEU A 153 4.10 19.66 -5.61
N VAL A 154 3.11 18.76 -5.69
CA VAL A 154 3.28 17.46 -6.32
C VAL A 154 3.47 17.60 -7.82
N GLU A 155 2.78 18.52 -8.47
CA GLU A 155 2.95 18.80 -9.89
C GLU A 155 4.39 19.27 -10.20
N GLU A 156 4.92 20.20 -9.40
CA GLU A 156 6.31 20.67 -9.50
C GLU A 156 7.31 19.51 -9.33
N LEU A 157 7.17 18.73 -8.24
CA LEU A 157 8.03 17.58 -7.98
C LEU A 157 7.93 16.49 -9.05
N MET A 158 6.78 16.34 -9.70
CA MET A 158 6.59 15.38 -10.79
C MET A 158 7.21 15.86 -12.11
N ARG A 159 7.35 17.18 -12.34
CA ARG A 159 8.14 17.68 -13.48
C ARG A 159 9.62 17.31 -13.33
N GLU A 160 10.15 17.38 -12.11
CA GLU A 160 11.53 16.99 -11.81
C GLU A 160 11.70 15.47 -11.76
N PHE A 161 10.73 14.75 -11.21
CA PHE A 161 10.75 13.29 -11.02
C PHE A 161 9.50 12.59 -11.59
N PRO A 162 9.37 12.45 -12.93
CA PRO A 162 8.14 12.01 -13.60
C PRO A 162 7.65 10.61 -13.20
N ASN A 163 8.57 9.69 -12.88
CA ASN A 163 8.25 8.31 -12.49
C ASN A 163 8.26 8.10 -10.97
N CYS A 164 8.17 9.18 -10.18
CA CYS A 164 8.14 9.10 -8.72
C CYS A 164 6.87 8.40 -8.21
N GLY A 165 7.04 7.28 -7.49
CA GLY A 165 5.94 6.63 -6.77
C GLY A 165 5.66 7.31 -5.42
N TYR A 166 4.46 7.08 -4.87
CA TYR A 166 4.00 7.74 -3.63
C TYR A 166 4.96 7.62 -2.43
N LYS A 167 5.72 6.52 -2.32
CA LYS A 167 6.74 6.34 -1.26
C LYS A 167 7.91 7.31 -1.41
N ARG A 168 8.41 7.48 -2.64
CA ARG A 168 9.47 8.47 -2.93
C ARG A 168 8.91 9.88 -2.79
N MET A 169 7.68 10.12 -3.25
CA MET A 169 7.00 11.40 -3.09
C MET A 169 6.85 11.79 -1.61
N THR A 170 6.56 10.82 -0.73
CA THR A 170 6.55 11.04 0.73
C THR A 170 7.91 11.56 1.23
N GLY A 171 9.02 11.00 0.73
CA GLY A 171 10.36 11.45 1.10
C GLY A 171 10.69 12.84 0.54
N LEU A 172 10.30 13.12 -0.70
CA LEU A 172 10.50 14.44 -1.33
C LEU A 172 9.74 15.54 -0.57
N LEU A 173 8.46 15.32 -0.29
CA LEU A 173 7.64 16.26 0.48
C LEU A 173 8.20 16.46 1.89
N LEU A 174 8.68 15.39 2.53
CA LEU A 174 9.33 15.49 3.83
C LEU A 174 10.63 16.31 3.78
N ASN A 175 11.44 16.14 2.73
CA ASN A 175 12.64 16.95 2.49
C ASN A 175 12.30 18.43 2.26
N SER A 176 11.15 18.71 1.64
CA SER A 176 10.60 20.08 1.51
C SER A 176 9.92 20.59 2.79
N GLY A 177 10.00 19.87 3.91
CA GLY A 177 9.44 20.27 5.20
C GLY A 177 7.95 19.95 5.39
N HIS A 178 7.33 19.24 4.45
CA HIS A 178 5.91 18.87 4.49
C HIS A 178 5.70 17.39 4.85
N ARG A 179 5.23 17.14 6.06
CA ARG A 179 4.84 15.79 6.50
C ARG A 179 3.37 15.57 6.18
N ILE A 180 3.04 14.70 5.23
CA ILE A 180 1.65 14.48 4.78
C ILE A 180 1.27 13.01 4.90
N GLN A 181 -0.01 12.74 5.14
CA GLN A 181 -0.54 11.37 5.17
C GLN A 181 -0.36 10.69 3.82
N GLN A 182 0.11 9.44 3.80
CA GLN A 182 0.28 8.68 2.55
C GLN A 182 -1.02 8.53 1.74
N ASN A 183 -2.18 8.48 2.41
CA ASN A 183 -3.47 8.48 1.73
C ASN A 183 -3.67 9.78 0.94
N ARG A 184 -3.42 10.95 1.55
CA ARG A 184 -3.55 12.26 0.88
C ARG A 184 -2.57 12.41 -0.28
N ILE A 185 -1.33 11.97 -0.12
CA ILE A 185 -0.34 11.97 -1.22
C ILE A 185 -0.85 11.09 -2.38
N ARG A 186 -1.41 9.92 -2.09
CA ARG A 186 -1.98 9.05 -3.12
C ARG A 186 -3.16 9.71 -3.85
N GLU A 187 -4.09 10.34 -3.13
CA GLU A 187 -5.21 11.04 -3.76
C GLU A 187 -4.76 12.24 -4.58
N CYS A 188 -3.83 13.04 -4.06
CA CYS A 188 -3.21 14.15 -4.78
C CYS A 188 -2.58 13.67 -6.10
N MET A 189 -1.71 12.65 -6.07
CA MET A 189 -1.10 12.12 -7.29
C MET A 189 -2.13 11.60 -8.31
N ARG A 190 -3.27 11.07 -7.85
CA ARG A 190 -4.36 10.66 -8.74
C ARG A 190 -5.07 11.84 -9.39
N ARG A 191 -5.26 12.94 -8.65
CA ARG A 191 -5.85 14.18 -9.20
C ARG A 191 -4.90 14.85 -10.19
N VAL A 192 -3.61 14.95 -9.84
CA VAL A 192 -2.59 15.64 -10.65
C VAL A 192 -2.21 14.84 -11.90
N THR A 193 -2.07 13.51 -11.80
CA THR A 193 -1.58 12.70 -12.94
C THR A 193 -2.24 11.31 -12.99
N PRO A 194 -3.56 11.22 -13.24
CA PRO A 194 -4.27 9.95 -13.21
C PRO A 194 -3.71 8.94 -14.22
N LYS A 195 -3.42 9.37 -15.46
CA LYS A 195 -2.80 8.52 -16.49
C LYS A 195 -1.40 8.04 -16.10
N GLY A 196 -0.58 8.90 -15.49
CA GLY A 196 0.76 8.52 -15.02
C GLY A 196 0.73 7.54 -13.85
N VAL A 197 -0.24 7.69 -12.95
CA VAL A 197 -0.47 6.72 -11.86
C VAL A 197 -0.96 5.39 -12.44
N LEU A 198 -1.90 5.40 -13.39
CA LEU A 198 -2.39 4.21 -14.06
C LEU A 198 -1.26 3.48 -14.81
N LEU A 199 -0.50 4.17 -15.64
CA LEU A 199 0.64 3.61 -16.37
C LEU A 199 1.63 2.97 -15.41
N ARG A 200 2.01 3.65 -14.32
CA ARG A 200 2.89 3.07 -13.31
C ARG A 200 2.31 1.78 -12.71
N VAL A 201 1.02 1.74 -12.44
CA VAL A 201 0.35 0.53 -11.92
C VAL A 201 0.37 -0.60 -12.94
N LEU A 202 0.12 -0.30 -14.22
CA LEU A 202 0.13 -1.29 -15.30
C LEU A 202 1.55 -1.78 -15.64
N GLU A 203 2.55 -0.90 -15.61
CA GLU A 203 3.95 -1.22 -15.91
C GLU A 203 4.65 -1.96 -14.77
N LEU A 204 4.13 -1.89 -13.53
CA LEU A 204 4.70 -2.59 -12.38
C LEU A 204 4.61 -4.10 -12.58
N ARG A 205 5.72 -4.67 -13.07
CA ARG A 205 5.87 -6.11 -13.19
C ARG A 205 6.09 -6.71 -11.82
N THR A 206 5.16 -7.55 -11.37
CA THR A 206 5.39 -8.42 -10.22
C THR A 206 6.61 -9.28 -10.52
N VAL A 207 7.70 -9.09 -9.77
CA VAL A 207 8.89 -9.91 -9.90
C VAL A 207 8.48 -11.36 -9.66
N ARG A 208 8.59 -12.19 -10.69
CA ARG A 208 8.37 -13.64 -10.57
C ARG A 208 9.50 -14.21 -9.72
N ARG A 209 9.23 -14.39 -8.42
CA ARG A 209 10.15 -15.08 -7.53
C ARG A 209 10.29 -16.52 -8.02
N ARG A 210 11.53 -16.95 -8.27
CA ARG A 210 11.81 -18.33 -8.66
C ARG A 210 11.58 -19.23 -7.45
N ARG A 211 10.86 -20.33 -7.68
CA ARG A 211 10.77 -21.43 -6.71
C ARG A 211 11.94 -22.36 -6.97
N TYR A 212 12.82 -22.49 -5.99
CA TYR A 212 13.96 -23.39 -6.07
C TYR A 212 13.64 -24.70 -5.38
N GLN A 213 13.97 -25.82 -6.02
CA GLN A 213 13.95 -27.14 -5.41
C GLN A 213 15.39 -27.66 -5.46
N VAL A 214 15.93 -27.99 -4.30
CA VAL A 214 17.34 -28.35 -4.13
C VAL A 214 17.45 -29.67 -3.39
N SER A 215 18.49 -30.45 -3.66
CA SER A 215 18.70 -31.80 -3.12
C SER A 215 19.09 -31.83 -1.64
N GLY A 216 19.49 -30.69 -1.06
CA GLY A 216 19.87 -30.58 0.35
C GLY A 216 20.29 -29.15 0.75
N PRO A 217 20.64 -28.95 2.03
CA PRO A 217 21.17 -27.68 2.51
C PRO A 217 22.42 -27.24 1.72
N LEU A 218 22.59 -25.93 1.49
CA LEU A 218 23.72 -25.32 0.77
C LEU A 218 23.86 -25.66 -0.72
N ALA A 219 22.93 -26.42 -1.31
CA ALA A 219 22.96 -26.76 -2.74
C ALA A 219 22.58 -25.59 -3.67
N LEU A 220 22.05 -24.48 -3.14
CA LEU A 220 21.81 -23.24 -3.88
C LEU A 220 22.12 -22.02 -3.02
N TRP A 221 22.82 -21.06 -3.63
CA TRP A 221 23.13 -19.76 -3.04
C TRP A 221 22.36 -18.69 -3.79
N HIS A 222 21.44 -18.02 -3.10
CA HIS A 222 20.74 -16.85 -3.64
C HIS A 222 21.44 -15.59 -3.13
N ILE A 223 22.11 -14.88 -4.02
CA ILE A 223 22.81 -13.63 -3.70
C ILE A 223 21.85 -12.49 -4.05
N ASP A 224 21.28 -11.84 -3.03
CA ASP A 224 20.43 -10.67 -3.20
C ASP A 224 21.24 -9.38 -2.98
N GLY A 225 21.17 -8.46 -3.94
CA GLY A 225 21.84 -7.18 -3.87
C GLY A 225 21.01 -6.19 -3.07
N ASN A 226 21.50 -5.73 -1.92
CA ASN A 226 20.81 -4.71 -1.14
C ASN A 226 21.06 -3.31 -1.74
N HIS A 227 20.29 -2.98 -2.78
CA HIS A 227 20.38 -1.71 -3.52
C HIS A 227 20.14 -0.47 -2.64
N LYS A 228 19.66 -0.63 -1.40
CA LYS A 228 19.51 0.46 -0.42
C LYS A 228 20.83 0.90 0.22
N LEU A 229 21.91 0.13 0.06
CA LEU A 229 23.23 0.41 0.66
C LEU A 229 24.24 0.97 -0.35
N ILE A 230 23.86 1.10 -1.62
CA ILE A 230 24.70 1.70 -2.64
C ILE A 230 24.56 3.22 -2.51
N ARG A 231 25.67 3.88 -2.14
CA ARG A 231 25.80 5.34 -2.03
C ARG A 231 26.02 5.99 -3.39
#